data_AF-A0AAD3N5Q0-F1
#
_entry.id   AF-A0AAD3N5Q0-F1
#
_cell.length_a   1.000
_cell.length_b   1.000
_cell.length_c   1.000
_cell.angle_alpha   90.00
_cell.angle_beta   90.00
_cell.angle_gamma   90.00
#
_symmetry.space_group_name_H-M   'P 1'
#
loop_
_entity.id
_entity.type
_entity.pdbx_description
1 polymer ?
#
loop_
_entity_poly.entity_id
_entity_poly.type
_entity_poly.pdbx_seq_one_letter_code
_entity_poly.pdbx_strand_id
1 'polypeptide(L)'
;GKPGEPGEPGERGPRGNPGTDGDPGPMGDPGLTDCDVMTYIRETCGCCDCEKLCGALDIVFVIDSSESVGLTNFTLEKNFVINTINRLGSMASDPASPTGTRVGVVQYSHNGTFEAIHPDDPNINSISAFKTAVKNLKWIAGGTFTPSALKFAYDTLIRDSKRARAQVSVVVITDGRYDSRDDEDLLNYLCRDSNVVVNAIGVGDMFSKTQDNEVLGSIACNDKDRVSGLRRYADLVAEDFIEKMETVLCPEPVVMCPDLPCKTEPDVAPCVQRPVDLVFLLDGSERLGMRNFQHVREFVSKVADRLGLARGRTDRMRARLALLEFGKEDEHSLAFPLTHDRALITEGIARLSYLDSSSSVGPAIIHAINNILGKGNARQTRRFAEISFVFITDGITDSKVLEEAVGAMRGAQVVTTVIAPGNDVDQEVLTKLAMNDQEAIFKVKDLSDLSWSGLFDRFIQWVC
;
A
#
# COMPACT_ATOMS: atom_id res chain seq x y z
N GLY A 1 -11.53 -92.41 12.07
CA GLY A 1 -10.81 -92.16 10.81
C GLY A 1 -9.89 -90.98 11.01
N LYS A 2 -8.72 -90.96 10.36
CA LYS A 2 -7.80 -89.81 10.43
C LYS A 2 -8.45 -88.58 9.77
N PRO A 3 -8.22 -87.35 10.26
CA PRO A 3 -8.70 -86.13 9.62
C PRO A 3 -8.11 -86.00 8.21
N GLY A 4 -8.93 -85.58 7.23
CA GLY A 4 -8.48 -85.34 5.85
C GLY A 4 -7.56 -84.12 5.76
N GLU A 5 -6.65 -84.15 4.80
CA GLU A 5 -5.68 -83.06 4.62
C GLU A 5 -6.36 -81.75 4.19
N PRO A 6 -5.87 -80.59 4.65
CA PRO A 6 -6.39 -79.29 4.24
C PRO A 6 -6.15 -79.06 2.74
N GLY A 7 -7.20 -78.59 2.03
CA GLY A 7 -7.10 -78.26 0.61
C GLY A 7 -6.19 -77.06 0.35
N GLU A 8 -5.49 -77.08 -0.78
CA GLU A 8 -4.56 -76.01 -1.14
C GLU A 8 -5.28 -74.67 -1.42
N PRO A 9 -4.68 -73.52 -1.05
CA PRO A 9 -5.24 -72.22 -1.37
C PRO A 9 -5.30 -71.97 -2.88
N GLY A 10 -6.45 -71.53 -3.37
CA GLY A 10 -6.64 -71.19 -4.79
C GLY A 10 -5.75 -70.04 -5.25
N GLU A 11 -5.40 -70.03 -6.53
CA GLU A 11 -4.52 -69.02 -7.13
C GLU A 11 -5.08 -67.61 -6.99
N ARG A 12 -4.19 -66.65 -6.69
CA ARG A 12 -4.54 -65.24 -6.54
C ARG A 12 -4.95 -64.67 -7.90
N GLY A 13 -6.14 -64.08 -7.96
CA GLY A 13 -6.69 -63.47 -9.19
C GLY A 13 -5.81 -62.35 -9.76
N PRO A 14 -5.97 -62.02 -11.06
CA PRO A 14 -5.14 -61.03 -11.74
C PRO A 14 -5.28 -59.64 -11.13
N ARG A 15 -4.19 -58.87 -11.16
CA ARG A 15 -4.13 -57.50 -10.65
C ARG A 15 -5.07 -56.61 -11.48
N GLY A 16 -5.97 -55.89 -10.82
CA GLY A 16 -6.87 -54.94 -11.46
C GLY A 16 -6.11 -53.83 -12.19
N ASN A 17 -6.71 -53.31 -13.26
CA ASN A 17 -6.11 -52.23 -14.05
C ASN A 17 -5.90 -50.96 -13.19
N PRO A 18 -4.84 -50.17 -13.46
CA PRO A 18 -4.64 -48.88 -12.80
C PRO A 18 -5.86 -47.96 -13.02
N GLY A 19 -6.22 -47.20 -11.99
CA GLY A 19 -7.25 -46.17 -12.09
C GLY A 19 -6.82 -45.05 -13.05
N THR A 20 -7.80 -44.36 -13.62
CA THR A 20 -7.55 -43.19 -14.49
C THR A 20 -6.97 -42.04 -13.67
N ASP A 21 -6.07 -41.27 -14.28
CA ASP A 21 -5.50 -40.07 -13.68
C ASP A 21 -6.62 -39.08 -13.29
N GLY A 22 -6.48 -38.44 -12.13
CA GLY A 22 -7.44 -37.44 -11.65
C GLY A 22 -7.39 -36.16 -12.47
N ASP A 23 -8.54 -35.48 -12.55
CA ASP A 23 -8.64 -34.19 -13.26
C ASP A 23 -7.67 -33.15 -12.69
N PRO A 24 -7.13 -32.24 -13.51
CA PRO A 24 -6.29 -31.14 -13.04
C PRO A 24 -7.01 -30.31 -11.97
N GLY A 25 -6.29 -29.98 -10.90
CA GLY A 25 -6.80 -29.13 -9.83
C GLY A 25 -7.22 -27.74 -10.33
N PRO A 26 -8.11 -27.04 -9.60
CA PRO A 26 -8.53 -25.70 -9.96
C PRO A 26 -7.32 -24.75 -10.05
N MET A 27 -7.37 -23.85 -11.02
CA MET A 27 -6.36 -22.80 -11.19
C MET A 27 -6.30 -21.96 -9.91
N GLY A 28 -5.10 -21.77 -9.37
CA GLY A 28 -4.89 -20.95 -8.17
C GLY A 28 -5.32 -19.50 -8.40
N ASP A 29 -5.69 -18.83 -7.31
CA ASP A 29 -6.15 -17.44 -7.38
C ASP A 29 -5.09 -16.54 -8.06
N PRO A 30 -5.52 -15.55 -8.85
CA PRO A 30 -4.61 -14.58 -9.43
C PRO A 30 -3.78 -13.92 -8.33
N GLY A 31 -2.45 -13.86 -8.52
CA GLY A 31 -1.58 -13.09 -7.63
C GLY A 31 -2.04 -11.64 -7.55
N LEU A 32 -1.63 -10.96 -6.47
CA LEU A 32 -1.91 -9.54 -6.24
C LEU A 32 -1.56 -8.73 -7.49
N THR A 33 -2.47 -7.85 -7.90
CA THR A 33 -2.23 -6.97 -9.04
C THR A 33 -1.24 -5.87 -8.65
N ASP A 34 -0.64 -5.21 -9.63
CA ASP A 34 0.25 -4.07 -9.36
C ASP A 34 -0.45 -2.99 -8.51
N CYS A 35 -1.77 -2.83 -8.64
CA CYS A 35 -2.54 -1.91 -7.81
C CYS A 35 -2.67 -2.38 -6.35
N ASP A 36 -2.83 -3.68 -6.12
CA ASP A 36 -2.89 -4.25 -4.78
C ASP A 36 -1.52 -4.21 -4.11
N VAL A 37 -0.44 -4.44 -4.86
CA VAL A 37 0.94 -4.28 -4.40
C VAL A 37 1.23 -2.82 -4.04
N MET A 38 0.81 -1.87 -4.87
CA MET A 38 0.99 -0.44 -4.57
C MET A 38 0.14 0.04 -3.39
N THR A 39 -1.04 -0.54 -3.19
CA THR A 39 -1.89 -0.27 -2.01
C THR A 39 -1.23 -0.84 -0.75
N TYR A 40 -0.74 -2.08 -0.81
CA TYR A 40 0.01 -2.71 0.27
C TYR A 40 1.27 -1.93 0.62
N ILE A 41 2.03 -1.44 -0.37
CA ILE A 41 3.21 -0.59 -0.16
C ILE A 41 2.81 0.74 0.50
N ARG A 42 1.71 1.37 0.09
CA ARG A 42 1.20 2.62 0.71
C ARG A 42 0.72 2.42 2.14
N GLU A 43 0.15 1.27 2.45
CA GLU A 43 -0.36 0.95 3.79
C GLU A 43 0.73 0.42 4.74
N THR A 44 1.76 -0.25 4.21
CA THR A 44 2.80 -0.95 5.00
C THR A 44 4.11 -0.19 5.09
N CYS A 45 4.57 0.41 3.98
CA CYS A 45 5.62 1.42 4.03
C CYS A 45 4.92 2.76 4.23
N GLY A 46 5.12 3.41 5.37
CA GLY A 46 4.79 4.82 5.56
C GLY A 46 5.63 5.73 4.64
N CYS A 47 5.53 5.57 3.32
CA CYS A 47 5.83 6.61 2.37
C CYS A 47 4.78 7.68 2.59
N CYS A 48 5.14 8.67 3.39
CA CYS A 48 4.35 9.87 3.61
C CYS A 48 3.82 10.39 2.26
N ASP A 49 2.51 10.60 2.14
CA ASP A 49 1.93 11.49 1.14
C ASP A 49 2.35 12.93 1.51
N CYS A 50 3.65 13.23 1.40
CA CYS A 50 4.15 14.58 1.58
C CYS A 50 3.73 15.41 0.38
N GLU A 51 2.93 16.43 0.64
CA GLU A 51 2.54 17.38 -0.38
C GLU A 51 3.63 18.42 -0.55
N LYS A 52 4.02 18.68 -1.80
CA LYS A 52 4.84 19.83 -2.14
C LYS A 52 3.94 21.06 -2.17
N LEU A 53 4.27 22.04 -1.33
CA LEU A 53 3.61 23.34 -1.31
C LEU A 53 4.57 24.39 -1.83
N CYS A 54 4.22 24.95 -2.98
CA CYS A 54 4.85 26.14 -3.48
C CYS A 54 4.34 27.35 -2.69
N GLY A 55 5.11 28.45 -2.68
CA GLY A 55 4.61 29.74 -2.21
C GLY A 55 3.38 30.20 -3.02
N ALA A 56 2.90 31.41 -2.77
CA ALA A 56 1.84 31.96 -3.62
C ALA A 56 2.34 32.03 -5.08
N LEU A 57 1.83 31.15 -5.93
CA LEU A 57 2.28 30.95 -7.30
C LEU A 57 1.08 30.93 -8.24
N ASP A 58 1.08 31.80 -9.24
CA ASP A 58 0.10 31.83 -10.31
C ASP A 58 0.77 31.33 -11.59
N ILE A 59 0.32 30.20 -12.11
CA ILE A 59 0.87 29.59 -13.34
C ILE A 59 -0.10 29.85 -14.48
N VAL A 60 0.37 30.38 -15.60
CA VAL A 60 -0.43 30.52 -16.82
C VAL A 60 0.22 29.74 -17.96
N PHE A 61 -0.49 28.75 -18.49
CA PHE A 61 -0.06 28.05 -19.71
C PHE A 61 -0.63 28.76 -20.92
N VAL A 62 0.20 29.09 -21.90
CA VAL A 62 -0.23 29.60 -23.21
C VAL A 62 0.09 28.51 -24.22
N ILE A 63 -0.95 27.86 -24.76
CA ILE A 63 -0.84 26.64 -25.56
C ILE A 63 -1.33 26.87 -27.00
N ASP A 64 -0.63 26.29 -27.95
CA ASP A 64 -0.83 26.53 -29.37
C ASP A 64 -1.84 25.52 -29.94
N SER A 65 -2.97 26.03 -30.42
CA SER A 65 -4.07 25.23 -30.97
C SER A 65 -4.18 25.43 -32.49
N SER A 66 -3.11 25.90 -33.15
CA SER A 66 -3.04 26.14 -34.58
C SER A 66 -3.14 24.86 -35.42
N GLU A 67 -3.30 25.04 -36.74
CA GLU A 67 -3.40 23.94 -37.68
C GLU A 67 -2.10 23.13 -37.79
N SER A 68 -0.93 23.78 -37.68
CA SER A 68 0.38 23.13 -37.78
C SER A 68 0.69 22.20 -36.60
N VAL A 69 0.15 22.51 -35.42
CA VAL A 69 0.19 21.64 -34.25
C VAL A 69 -0.63 20.38 -34.52
N GLY A 70 -1.91 20.55 -34.89
CA GLY A 70 -2.84 19.44 -35.12
C GLY A 70 -3.41 18.81 -33.84
N LEU A 71 -4.56 18.13 -33.98
CA LEU A 71 -5.34 17.59 -32.84
C LEU A 71 -4.55 16.67 -31.91
N THR A 72 -3.70 15.80 -32.46
CA THR A 72 -2.92 14.82 -31.69
C THR A 72 -1.89 15.53 -30.80
N ASN A 73 -1.16 16.50 -31.34
CA ASN A 73 -0.14 17.23 -30.59
C ASN A 73 -0.78 18.17 -29.57
N PHE A 74 -1.89 18.83 -29.92
CA PHE A 74 -2.67 19.62 -28.98
C PHE A 74 -3.15 18.77 -27.78
N THR A 75 -3.49 17.50 -28.02
CA THR A 75 -3.82 16.57 -26.92
C THR A 75 -2.62 16.29 -26.01
N LEU A 76 -1.41 16.21 -26.57
CA LEU A 76 -0.17 16.06 -25.78
C LEU A 76 0.14 17.32 -24.97
N GLU A 77 -0.09 18.52 -25.51
CA GLU A 77 0.02 19.77 -24.77
C GLU A 77 -0.93 19.82 -23.57
N LYS A 78 -2.21 19.45 -23.78
CA LYS A 78 -3.18 19.33 -22.69
C LYS A 78 -2.72 18.36 -21.60
N ASN A 79 -2.19 17.21 -22.00
CA ASN A 79 -1.68 16.21 -21.06
C ASN A 79 -0.46 16.73 -20.30
N PHE A 80 0.43 17.47 -20.95
CA PHE A 80 1.57 18.11 -20.29
C PHE A 80 1.12 19.13 -19.24
N VAL A 81 0.16 19.99 -19.56
CA VAL A 81 -0.43 20.93 -18.58
C VAL A 81 -0.98 20.18 -17.38
N ILE A 82 -1.78 19.13 -17.61
CA ILE A 82 -2.38 18.31 -16.56
C ILE A 82 -1.30 17.63 -15.71
N ASN A 83 -0.30 17.00 -16.33
CA ASN A 83 0.73 16.24 -15.64
C ASN A 83 1.66 17.13 -14.82
N THR A 84 2.01 18.31 -15.35
CA THR A 84 2.81 19.31 -14.62
C THR A 84 2.10 19.74 -13.35
N ILE A 85 0.80 20.05 -13.42
CA ILE A 85 0.02 20.45 -12.23
C ILE A 85 -0.18 19.30 -11.25
N ASN A 86 -0.45 18.07 -11.73
CA ASN A 86 -0.53 16.90 -10.84
C ASN A 86 0.76 16.71 -10.05
N ARG A 87 1.91 16.95 -10.68
CA ARG A 87 3.22 16.74 -10.07
C ARG A 87 3.61 17.85 -9.08
N LEU A 88 3.10 19.07 -9.27
CA LEU A 88 3.21 20.16 -8.28
C LEU A 88 2.38 19.90 -6.99
N GLY A 89 1.52 18.87 -6.97
CA GLY A 89 0.91 18.33 -5.76
C GLY A 89 -0.31 19.08 -5.24
N SER A 90 -0.24 20.41 -5.07
CA SER A 90 -1.31 21.19 -4.41
C SER A 90 -1.77 22.42 -5.23
N MET A 91 -3.09 22.53 -5.42
CA MET A 91 -3.75 23.72 -5.96
C MET A 91 -4.49 24.46 -4.84
N ALA A 92 -4.52 25.78 -4.91
CA ALA A 92 -5.28 26.59 -3.96
C ALA A 92 -6.78 26.31 -4.12
N SER A 93 -7.42 25.80 -3.06
CA SER A 93 -8.87 25.52 -3.06
C SER A 93 -9.72 26.79 -3.03
N ASP A 94 -9.17 27.88 -2.50
CA ASP A 94 -9.77 29.21 -2.56
C ASP A 94 -8.91 30.10 -3.48
N PRO A 95 -9.47 30.64 -4.58
CA PRO A 95 -8.80 31.61 -5.44
C PRO A 95 -8.24 32.85 -4.73
N ALA A 96 -8.80 33.23 -3.58
CA ALA A 96 -8.34 34.34 -2.75
C ALA A 96 -7.27 33.96 -1.72
N SER A 97 -6.91 32.67 -1.63
CA SER A 97 -5.93 32.18 -0.68
C SER A 97 -4.56 32.87 -0.84
N PRO A 98 -3.92 33.32 0.27
CA PRO A 98 -2.60 33.93 0.24
C PRO A 98 -1.47 32.92 -0.04
N THR A 99 -1.77 31.62 -0.09
CA THR A 99 -0.83 30.51 -0.35
C THR A 99 -1.41 29.52 -1.35
N GLY A 100 -0.57 28.66 -1.93
CA GLY A 100 -0.98 27.62 -2.88
C GLY A 100 -0.99 28.08 -4.34
N THR A 101 -1.00 27.11 -5.25
CA THR A 101 -0.86 27.32 -6.69
C THR A 101 -2.22 27.58 -7.35
N ARG A 102 -2.33 28.64 -8.15
CA ARG A 102 -3.48 28.86 -9.06
C ARG A 102 -3.02 28.66 -10.49
N VAL A 103 -3.88 28.11 -11.34
CA VAL A 103 -3.49 27.73 -12.70
C VAL A 103 -4.52 28.24 -13.69
N GLY A 104 -4.03 28.99 -14.67
CA GLY A 104 -4.78 29.41 -15.84
C GLY A 104 -4.23 28.76 -17.12
N VAL A 105 -5.07 28.69 -18.14
CA VAL A 105 -4.69 28.22 -19.48
C VAL A 105 -5.28 29.16 -20.50
N VAL A 106 -4.48 29.58 -21.48
CA VAL A 106 -4.93 30.24 -22.70
C VAL A 106 -4.60 29.31 -23.85
N GLN A 107 -5.60 28.85 -24.59
CA GLN A 107 -5.35 28.30 -25.92
C GLN A 107 -5.62 29.36 -26.99
N TYR A 108 -4.83 29.34 -28.05
CA TYR A 108 -4.96 30.29 -29.15
C TYR A 108 -4.81 29.60 -30.51
N SER A 109 -5.33 30.24 -31.56
CA SER A 109 -4.94 29.91 -32.92
C SER A 109 -4.79 31.18 -33.77
N HIS A 110 -5.85 31.58 -34.47
CA HIS A 110 -5.86 32.73 -35.37
C HIS A 110 -6.42 34.00 -34.70
N ASN A 111 -6.40 35.10 -35.44
CA ASN A 111 -6.77 36.43 -34.95
C ASN A 111 -8.06 36.43 -34.11
N GLY A 112 -7.97 36.93 -32.88
CA GLY A 112 -9.09 37.09 -31.96
C GLY A 112 -9.68 35.78 -31.40
N THR A 113 -9.07 34.62 -31.66
CA THR A 113 -9.59 33.32 -31.24
C THR A 113 -8.77 32.78 -30.09
N PHE A 114 -9.24 33.08 -28.88
CA PHE A 114 -8.64 32.69 -27.61
C PHE A 114 -9.72 32.02 -26.74
N GLU A 115 -9.37 30.90 -26.11
CA GLU A 115 -10.17 30.35 -25.01
C GLU A 115 -9.33 30.32 -23.75
N ALA A 116 -9.92 30.73 -22.63
CA ALA A 116 -9.23 30.85 -21.35
C ALA A 116 -9.90 30.04 -20.25
N ILE A 117 -9.07 29.36 -19.46
CA ILE A 117 -9.40 28.90 -18.12
C ILE A 117 -8.73 29.88 -17.18
N HIS A 118 -9.54 30.59 -16.39
CA HIS A 118 -9.06 31.65 -15.51
C HIS A 118 -8.49 31.08 -14.20
N PRO A 119 -7.35 31.59 -13.72
CA PRO A 119 -6.76 31.14 -12.46
C PRO A 119 -7.59 31.50 -11.23
N ASP A 120 -8.53 32.44 -11.36
CA ASP A 120 -9.44 32.90 -10.32
C ASP A 120 -10.89 32.37 -10.48
N ASP A 121 -11.12 31.42 -11.39
CA ASP A 121 -12.43 30.77 -11.53
C ASP A 121 -12.78 29.97 -10.27
N PRO A 122 -13.88 30.30 -9.56
CA PRO A 122 -14.27 29.61 -8.33
C PRO A 122 -14.63 28.12 -8.53
N ASN A 123 -14.89 27.70 -9.76
CA ASN A 123 -15.17 26.30 -10.08
C ASN A 123 -13.89 25.46 -10.25
N ILE A 124 -12.72 26.11 -10.37
CA ILE A 124 -11.41 25.46 -10.55
C ILE A 124 -10.68 25.40 -9.19
N ASN A 125 -11.33 24.77 -8.22
CA ASN A 125 -10.87 24.69 -6.82
C ASN A 125 -10.13 23.38 -6.48
N SER A 126 -9.88 22.53 -7.47
CA SER A 126 -9.19 21.24 -7.29
C SER A 126 -8.48 20.82 -8.57
N ILE A 127 -7.47 19.97 -8.43
CA ILE A 127 -6.76 19.35 -9.56
C ILE A 127 -7.75 18.60 -10.48
N SER A 128 -8.73 17.91 -9.90
CA SER A 128 -9.76 17.19 -10.66
C SER A 128 -10.64 18.13 -11.50
N ALA A 129 -11.06 19.27 -10.93
CA ALA A 129 -11.83 20.28 -11.65
C ALA A 129 -11.01 20.92 -12.78
N PHE A 130 -9.75 21.30 -12.48
CA PHE A 130 -8.82 21.84 -13.47
C PHE A 130 -8.58 20.85 -14.63
N LYS A 131 -8.28 19.58 -14.30
CA LYS A 131 -8.09 18.50 -15.29
C LYS A 131 -9.31 18.34 -16.20
N THR A 132 -10.51 18.46 -15.65
CA THR A 132 -11.75 18.39 -16.42
C THR A 132 -11.89 19.58 -17.36
N ALA A 133 -11.62 20.80 -16.87
CA ALA A 133 -11.66 22.01 -17.68
C ALA A 133 -10.64 21.96 -18.84
N VAL A 134 -9.39 21.57 -18.57
CA VAL A 134 -8.36 21.44 -19.61
C VAL A 134 -8.75 20.38 -20.64
N LYS A 135 -9.25 19.22 -20.21
CA LYS A 135 -9.69 18.16 -21.14
C LYS A 135 -10.79 18.63 -22.09
N ASN A 136 -11.69 19.50 -21.62
CA ASN A 136 -12.81 20.03 -22.38
C ASN A 136 -12.40 21.06 -23.45
N LEU A 137 -11.19 21.61 -23.40
CA LEU A 137 -10.67 22.47 -24.46
C LEU A 137 -10.62 21.69 -25.78
N LYS A 138 -11.24 22.28 -26.81
CA LYS A 138 -11.31 21.71 -28.16
C LYS A 138 -10.22 22.33 -29.01
N TRP A 139 -9.58 21.50 -29.84
CA TRP A 139 -8.64 21.99 -30.83
C TRP A 139 -9.34 22.93 -31.80
N ILE A 140 -8.78 24.11 -32.00
CA ILE A 140 -9.40 25.20 -32.76
C ILE A 140 -9.00 25.12 -34.24
N ALA A 141 -7.72 24.82 -34.52
CA ALA A 141 -7.09 24.95 -35.83
C ALA A 141 -7.04 26.40 -36.35
N GLY A 142 -6.38 26.61 -37.49
CA GLY A 142 -6.17 27.90 -38.14
C GLY A 142 -4.71 28.38 -38.08
N GLY A 143 -4.52 29.70 -38.08
CA GLY A 143 -3.19 30.33 -37.99
C GLY A 143 -2.59 30.29 -36.58
N THR A 144 -1.43 30.92 -36.44
CA THR A 144 -0.64 30.95 -35.20
C THR A 144 -0.35 32.39 -34.78
N PHE A 145 -1.21 32.97 -33.93
CA PHE A 145 -1.15 34.38 -33.50
C PHE A 145 -0.54 34.48 -32.11
N THR A 146 0.71 34.00 -31.98
CA THR A 146 1.45 33.92 -30.71
C THR A 146 1.63 35.30 -30.07
N PRO A 147 2.18 36.33 -30.72
CA PRO A 147 2.27 37.67 -30.12
C PRO A 147 0.95 38.21 -29.54
N SER A 148 -0.16 38.09 -30.27
CA SER A 148 -1.49 38.51 -29.78
C SER A 148 -1.96 37.67 -28.59
N ALA A 149 -1.66 36.36 -28.58
CA ALA A 149 -1.99 35.47 -27.46
C ALA A 149 -1.25 35.86 -26.17
N LEU A 150 0.03 36.24 -26.26
CA LEU A 150 0.82 36.70 -25.12
C LEU A 150 0.22 37.97 -24.50
N LYS A 151 -0.22 38.91 -25.36
CA LYS A 151 -0.93 40.10 -24.91
C LYS A 151 -2.25 39.75 -24.23
N PHE A 152 -3.06 38.87 -24.82
CA PHE A 152 -4.33 38.43 -24.25
C PHE A 152 -4.15 37.75 -22.89
N ALA A 153 -3.17 36.85 -22.78
CA ALA A 153 -2.83 36.16 -21.53
C ALA A 153 -2.45 37.15 -20.42
N TYR A 154 -1.61 38.15 -20.74
CA TYR A 154 -1.24 39.18 -19.79
C TYR A 154 -2.46 40.01 -19.35
N ASP A 155 -3.20 40.54 -20.31
CA ASP A 155 -4.29 41.47 -20.02
C ASP A 155 -5.43 40.82 -19.24
N THR A 156 -5.72 39.54 -19.52
CA THR A 156 -6.96 38.90 -19.08
C THR A 156 -6.74 37.94 -17.90
N LEU A 157 -5.58 37.29 -17.79
CA LEU A 157 -5.31 36.30 -16.74
C LEU A 157 -4.27 36.78 -15.72
N ILE A 158 -3.44 37.76 -16.07
CA ILE A 158 -2.35 38.23 -15.20
C ILE A 158 -2.69 39.59 -14.59
N ARG A 159 -2.80 40.64 -15.41
CA ARG A 159 -2.99 42.02 -14.92
C ARG A 159 -4.20 42.14 -14.00
N ASP A 160 -5.31 41.53 -14.40
CA ASP A 160 -6.60 41.72 -13.73
C ASP A 160 -6.83 40.70 -12.59
N SER A 161 -6.11 39.56 -12.59
CA SER A 161 -6.32 38.45 -11.65
C SER A 161 -5.11 38.12 -10.75
N LYS A 162 -3.98 38.82 -10.88
CA LYS A 162 -2.74 38.56 -10.10
C LYS A 162 -2.93 38.80 -8.61
N ARG A 163 -2.49 37.82 -7.80
CA ARG A 163 -2.41 37.96 -6.33
C ARG A 163 -1.28 38.91 -5.95
N ALA A 164 -1.54 39.83 -5.01
CA ALA A 164 -0.59 40.86 -4.58
C ALA A 164 0.76 40.34 -4.05
N ARG A 165 0.84 39.08 -3.62
CA ARG A 165 2.06 38.43 -3.10
C ARG A 165 2.49 37.21 -3.91
N ALA A 166 1.87 36.95 -5.06
CA ALA A 166 2.19 35.78 -5.87
C ALA A 166 3.22 36.08 -6.96
N GLN A 167 4.16 35.16 -7.14
CA GLN A 167 4.95 35.11 -8.36
C GLN A 167 4.06 34.61 -9.50
N VAL A 168 4.21 35.21 -10.69
CA VAL A 168 3.49 34.77 -11.88
C VAL A 168 4.49 34.06 -12.80
N SER A 169 4.24 32.79 -13.09
CA SER A 169 5.04 31.98 -14.02
C SER A 169 4.22 31.65 -15.25
N VAL A 170 4.70 32.00 -16.43
CA VAL A 170 4.05 31.74 -17.71
C VAL A 170 4.83 30.68 -18.46
N VAL A 171 4.14 29.64 -18.94
CA VAL A 171 4.72 28.60 -19.79
C VAL A 171 4.08 28.70 -21.16
N VAL A 172 4.87 29.09 -22.16
CA VAL A 172 4.42 29.22 -23.55
C VAL A 172 4.85 27.99 -24.32
N ILE A 173 3.92 27.32 -24.99
CA ILE A 173 4.19 26.16 -25.85
C ILE A 173 3.79 26.54 -27.26
N THR A 174 4.71 26.37 -28.22
CA THR A 174 4.46 26.68 -29.63
C THR A 174 5.42 25.88 -30.53
N ASP A 175 5.07 25.73 -31.80
CA ASP A 175 5.97 25.26 -32.85
C ASP A 175 6.85 26.39 -33.43
N GLY A 176 6.85 27.57 -32.78
CA GLY A 176 7.82 28.64 -32.99
C GLY A 176 7.52 29.57 -34.13
N ARG A 177 6.49 29.26 -34.91
CA ARG A 177 6.05 30.07 -36.04
C ARG A 177 4.90 30.94 -35.58
N TYR A 178 4.85 32.16 -36.08
CA TYR A 178 3.66 32.97 -35.95
C TYR A 178 3.30 33.56 -37.32
N ASP A 179 2.04 33.91 -37.48
CA ASP A 179 1.52 34.48 -38.72
C ASP A 179 2.07 35.90 -38.90
N SER A 180 2.58 36.23 -40.09
CA SER A 180 3.14 37.56 -40.37
C SER A 180 2.11 38.70 -40.31
N ARG A 181 0.82 38.38 -40.21
CA ARG A 181 -0.26 39.34 -39.95
C ARG A 181 -0.40 39.69 -38.48
N ASP A 182 0.25 38.95 -37.57
CA ASP A 182 0.30 39.27 -36.14
C ASP A 182 1.37 40.34 -35.86
N ASP A 183 1.26 40.98 -34.70
CA ASP A 183 2.12 42.10 -34.30
C ASP A 183 3.37 41.60 -33.54
N GLU A 184 4.50 41.54 -34.24
CA GLU A 184 5.79 41.10 -33.70
C GLU A 184 6.24 41.89 -32.45
N ASP A 185 5.84 43.16 -32.33
CA ASP A 185 6.17 44.01 -31.18
C ASP A 185 5.54 43.51 -29.85
N LEU A 186 4.63 42.53 -29.92
CA LEU A 186 4.00 41.88 -28.77
C LEU A 186 4.73 40.60 -28.32
N LEU A 187 5.78 40.13 -29.01
CA LEU A 187 6.51 38.92 -28.61
C LEU A 187 7.08 39.00 -27.19
N ASN A 188 7.51 40.19 -26.77
CA ASN A 188 8.05 40.42 -25.43
C ASN A 188 7.03 41.05 -24.47
N TYR A 189 5.72 41.01 -24.78
CA TYR A 189 4.71 41.75 -24.03
C TYR A 189 4.65 41.35 -22.55
N LEU A 190 4.81 40.06 -22.25
CA LEU A 190 4.86 39.53 -20.88
C LEU A 190 6.07 40.03 -20.09
N CYS A 191 7.17 40.35 -20.77
CA CYS A 191 8.42 40.79 -20.17
C CYS A 191 8.38 42.23 -19.64
N ARG A 192 7.26 42.94 -19.87
CA ARG A 192 7.04 44.31 -19.39
C ARG A 192 6.73 44.36 -17.89
N ASP A 193 6.30 43.27 -17.27
CA ASP A 193 6.14 43.13 -15.81
C ASP A 193 7.29 42.31 -15.23
N SER A 194 8.08 42.92 -14.36
CA SER A 194 9.22 42.27 -13.69
C SER A 194 8.83 41.11 -12.77
N ASN A 195 7.55 40.97 -12.43
CA ASN A 195 7.03 39.88 -11.60
C ASN A 195 6.55 38.68 -12.42
N VAL A 196 6.62 38.75 -13.75
CA VAL A 196 6.25 37.68 -14.66
C VAL A 196 7.51 36.96 -15.12
N VAL A 197 7.59 35.67 -14.82
CA VAL A 197 8.67 34.77 -15.25
C VAL A 197 8.15 33.95 -16.43
N VAL A 198 8.74 34.11 -17.61
CA VAL A 198 8.30 33.41 -18.82
C VAL A 198 9.26 32.28 -19.17
N ASN A 199 8.73 31.07 -19.34
CA ASN A 199 9.41 29.90 -19.88
C ASN A 199 8.82 29.57 -21.25
N ALA A 200 9.65 29.50 -22.28
CA ALA A 200 9.23 29.24 -23.64
C ALA A 200 9.65 27.82 -24.06
N ILE A 201 8.69 27.02 -24.53
CA ILE A 201 8.89 25.65 -24.99
C ILE A 201 8.62 25.61 -26.49
N GLY A 202 9.68 25.38 -27.26
CA GLY A 202 9.60 25.15 -28.70
C GLY A 202 9.58 23.68 -29.02
N VAL A 203 8.65 23.26 -29.88
CA VAL A 203 8.54 21.86 -30.29
C VAL A 203 8.68 21.72 -31.81
N GLY A 204 9.58 20.83 -32.24
CA GLY A 204 9.75 20.45 -33.64
C GLY A 204 11.09 20.87 -34.24
N ASP A 205 11.10 21.33 -35.49
CA ASP A 205 12.30 21.66 -36.25
C ASP A 205 12.83 23.08 -35.98
N MET A 206 12.30 23.78 -34.98
CA MET A 206 12.62 25.18 -34.68
C MET A 206 14.11 25.46 -34.42
N PHE A 207 14.84 24.51 -33.83
CA PHE A 207 16.27 24.68 -33.58
C PHE A 207 17.14 24.48 -34.83
N SER A 208 16.53 24.14 -35.97
CA SER A 208 17.21 24.07 -37.26
C SER A 208 17.31 25.43 -37.96
N LYS A 209 16.51 26.43 -37.55
CA LYS A 209 16.49 27.79 -38.11
C LYS A 209 16.81 28.82 -37.03
N THR A 210 17.72 29.75 -37.33
CA THR A 210 18.14 30.78 -36.37
C THR A 210 17.01 31.74 -35.98
N GLN A 211 16.11 32.07 -36.91
CA GLN A 211 14.97 32.98 -36.67
C GLN A 211 14.00 32.45 -35.61
N ASP A 212 13.63 31.16 -35.67
CA ASP A 212 12.65 30.58 -34.74
C ASP A 212 13.21 30.53 -33.29
N ASN A 213 14.53 30.44 -33.15
CA ASN A 213 15.21 30.53 -31.86
C ASN A 213 15.22 31.97 -31.30
N GLU A 214 15.31 32.98 -32.16
CA GLU A 214 15.22 34.40 -31.77
C GLU A 214 13.79 34.76 -31.30
N VAL A 215 12.76 34.17 -31.91
CA VAL A 215 11.36 34.32 -31.48
C VAL A 215 11.17 33.78 -30.07
N LEU A 216 11.58 32.54 -29.80
CA LEU A 216 11.49 31.98 -28.44
C LEU A 216 12.31 32.76 -27.42
N GLY A 217 13.50 33.22 -27.82
CA GLY A 217 14.31 34.11 -26.99
C GLY A 217 13.52 35.37 -26.62
N SER A 218 12.86 36.01 -27.58
CA SER A 218 12.05 37.20 -27.36
C SER A 218 10.87 36.95 -26.40
N ILE A 219 10.20 35.80 -26.55
CA ILE A 219 9.12 35.36 -25.66
C ILE A 219 9.64 35.14 -24.24
N ALA A 220 10.80 34.48 -24.09
CA ALA A 220 11.47 34.22 -22.82
C ALA A 220 12.28 35.43 -22.30
N CYS A 221 11.96 36.65 -22.73
CA CYS A 221 12.59 37.88 -22.24
C CYS A 221 14.11 37.96 -22.47
N ASN A 222 14.58 37.34 -23.55
CA ASN A 222 15.98 37.16 -23.92
C ASN A 222 16.80 36.32 -22.92
N ASP A 223 16.13 35.57 -22.05
CA ASP A 223 16.76 34.60 -21.15
C ASP A 223 16.81 33.21 -21.82
N LYS A 224 18.00 32.81 -22.24
CA LYS A 224 18.22 31.54 -22.94
C LYS A 224 18.02 30.32 -22.05
N ASP A 225 18.19 30.45 -20.74
CA ASP A 225 18.04 29.32 -19.81
C ASP A 225 16.56 28.94 -19.62
N ARG A 226 15.66 29.85 -20.00
CA ARG A 226 14.20 29.67 -19.97
C ARG A 226 13.61 29.23 -21.30
N VAL A 227 14.47 28.98 -22.29
CA VAL A 227 14.08 28.40 -23.58
C VAL A 227 14.36 26.91 -23.55
N SER A 228 13.30 26.10 -23.68
CA SER A 228 13.42 24.65 -23.77
C SER A 228 13.02 24.16 -25.17
N GLY A 229 13.91 23.37 -25.76
CA GLY A 229 13.70 22.81 -27.08
C GLY A 229 13.40 21.33 -27.08
N LEU A 230 12.30 20.95 -27.74
CA LEU A 230 11.87 19.56 -27.88
C LEU A 230 11.81 19.18 -29.36
N ARG A 231 12.15 17.92 -29.66
CA ARG A 231 12.10 17.42 -31.05
C ARG A 231 10.69 17.04 -31.46
N ARG A 232 9.89 16.54 -30.51
CA ARG A 232 8.53 16.06 -30.74
C ARG A 232 7.62 16.42 -29.57
N TYR A 233 6.33 16.57 -29.84
CA TYR A 233 5.32 16.81 -28.80
C TYR A 233 5.22 15.68 -27.78
N ALA A 234 5.60 14.46 -28.16
CA ALA A 234 5.66 13.32 -27.23
C ALA A 234 6.68 13.54 -26.10
N ASP A 235 7.70 14.38 -26.33
CA ASP A 235 8.72 14.67 -25.31
C ASP A 235 8.18 15.58 -24.20
N LEU A 236 7.07 16.31 -24.45
CA LEU A 236 6.41 17.12 -23.42
C LEU A 236 5.88 16.26 -22.27
N VAL A 237 5.45 15.03 -22.56
CA VAL A 237 4.89 14.12 -21.55
C VAL A 237 5.94 13.15 -20.99
N ALA A 238 7.22 13.34 -21.32
CA ALA A 238 8.31 12.54 -20.77
C ALA A 238 8.59 12.92 -19.31
N GLU A 239 8.84 11.91 -18.48
CA GLU A 239 9.00 12.07 -17.02
C GLU A 239 10.11 13.06 -16.65
N ASP A 240 11.26 12.96 -17.31
CA ASP A 240 12.42 13.82 -17.08
C ASP A 240 12.13 15.30 -17.40
N PHE A 241 11.29 15.55 -18.42
CA PHE A 241 10.93 16.91 -18.80
C PHE A 241 9.92 17.53 -17.84
N ILE A 242 8.94 16.74 -17.40
CA ILE A 242 7.98 17.19 -16.38
C ILE A 242 8.71 17.48 -15.06
N GLU A 243 9.70 16.66 -14.68
CA GLU A 243 10.54 16.90 -13.49
C GLU A 243 11.35 18.19 -13.58
N LYS A 244 11.94 18.46 -14.75
CA LYS A 244 12.62 19.72 -15.02
C LYS A 244 11.66 20.90 -14.85
N MET A 245 10.47 20.81 -15.43
CA MET A 245 9.47 21.88 -15.37
C MET A 245 8.92 22.08 -13.96
N GLU A 246 8.72 21.01 -13.19
CA GLU A 246 8.38 21.08 -11.77
C GLU A 246 9.40 21.92 -11.00
N THR A 247 10.69 21.63 -11.20
CA THR A 247 11.80 22.34 -10.54
C THR A 247 11.88 23.81 -10.97
N VAL A 248 11.63 24.10 -12.25
CA VAL A 248 11.66 25.47 -12.77
C VAL A 248 10.48 26.31 -12.25
N LEU A 249 9.29 25.71 -12.17
CA LEU A 249 8.08 26.40 -11.72
C LEU A 249 8.04 26.56 -10.20
N CYS A 250 8.65 25.64 -9.47
CA CYS A 250 8.68 25.63 -8.01
C CYS A 250 10.06 25.18 -7.50
N PRO A 251 11.06 26.09 -7.50
CA PRO A 251 12.45 25.72 -7.20
C PRO A 251 12.70 25.40 -5.72
N GLU A 252 11.92 25.99 -4.81
CA GLU A 252 12.04 25.78 -3.36
C GLU A 252 10.69 25.38 -2.75
N PRO A 253 10.18 24.17 -3.03
CA PRO A 253 8.92 23.71 -2.47
C PRO A 253 9.08 23.46 -0.96
N VAL A 254 8.11 23.92 -0.18
CA VAL A 254 7.96 23.48 1.20
C VAL A 254 7.30 22.11 1.18
N VAL A 255 8.03 21.08 1.60
CA VAL A 255 7.48 19.74 1.70
C VAL A 255 6.70 19.65 3.01
N MET A 256 5.37 19.65 2.93
CA MET A 256 4.51 19.40 4.08
C MET A 256 4.07 17.95 4.05
N CYS A 257 4.70 17.18 4.93
CA CYS A 257 4.19 15.87 5.27
C CYS A 257 3.09 16.08 6.31
N PRO A 258 1.92 15.43 6.16
CA PRO A 258 0.99 15.41 7.27
C PRO A 258 1.72 14.82 8.49
N ASP A 259 1.52 15.43 9.66
CA ASP A 259 2.00 14.88 10.93
C ASP A 259 1.19 13.61 11.24
N LEU A 260 1.41 12.56 10.45
CA LEU A 260 1.19 11.22 10.91
C LEU A 260 2.44 10.86 11.70
N PRO A 261 2.37 10.72 13.03
CA PRO A 261 3.40 9.96 13.70
C PRO A 261 3.47 8.64 12.95
N CYS A 262 4.65 8.24 12.49
CA CYS A 262 4.87 6.88 12.01
C CYS A 262 4.44 5.96 13.14
N LYS A 263 3.19 5.50 13.11
CA LYS A 263 2.75 4.41 13.93
C LYS A 263 3.44 3.21 13.31
N THR A 264 4.61 2.89 13.83
CA THR A 264 5.35 1.65 13.59
C THR A 264 4.57 0.42 14.09
N GLU A 265 3.27 0.57 14.29
CA GLU A 265 2.42 -0.28 15.09
C GLU A 265 1.07 -0.33 14.37
N PRO A 266 0.68 -1.48 13.80
CA PRO A 266 -0.65 -1.63 13.24
C PRO A 266 -1.69 -1.23 14.29
N ASP A 267 -2.77 -0.57 13.87
CA ASP A 267 -3.92 -0.23 14.72
C ASP A 267 -4.66 -1.55 15.04
N VAL A 268 -4.03 -2.41 15.83
CA VAL A 268 -4.63 -3.64 16.35
C VAL A 268 -5.64 -3.18 17.40
N ALA A 269 -6.92 -3.38 17.10
CA ALA A 269 -8.00 -2.99 18.00
C ALA A 269 -7.84 -3.78 19.30
N PRO A 270 -7.42 -3.16 20.41
CA PRO A 270 -6.89 -3.86 21.58
C PRO A 270 -7.79 -5.02 21.96
N CYS A 271 -7.26 -6.16 22.42
CA CYS A 271 -8.06 -7.32 22.87
C CYS A 271 -9.27 -6.97 23.76
N VAL A 272 -9.29 -5.81 24.43
CA VAL A 272 -10.43 -5.32 25.22
C VAL A 272 -11.61 -4.79 24.40
N GLN A 273 -11.43 -4.50 23.12
CA GLN A 273 -12.39 -3.90 22.19
C GLN A 273 -13.03 -4.91 21.21
N ARG A 274 -12.59 -6.16 21.22
CA ARG A 274 -13.11 -7.24 20.36
C ARG A 274 -13.03 -8.59 21.07
N PRO A 275 -13.79 -9.62 20.67
CA PRO A 275 -13.68 -10.93 21.28
C PRO A 275 -12.51 -11.69 20.66
N VAL A 276 -11.56 -12.13 21.49
CA VAL A 276 -10.39 -12.94 21.06
C VAL A 276 -10.35 -14.26 21.83
N ASP A 277 -10.36 -15.39 21.13
CA ASP A 277 -10.19 -16.71 21.73
C ASP A 277 -8.76 -17.22 21.42
N LEU A 278 -7.87 -17.08 22.41
CA LEU A 278 -6.44 -17.40 22.31
C LEU A 278 -6.17 -18.82 22.78
N VAL A 279 -5.55 -19.65 21.96
CA VAL A 279 -5.23 -21.05 22.27
C VAL A 279 -3.72 -21.24 22.18
N PHE A 280 -3.09 -21.56 23.30
CA PHE A 280 -1.69 -21.94 23.34
C PHE A 280 -1.53 -23.43 23.03
N LEU A 281 -0.67 -23.75 22.08
CA LEU A 281 -0.20 -25.10 21.79
C LEU A 281 1.27 -25.19 22.18
N LEU A 282 1.53 -25.80 23.33
CA LEU A 282 2.85 -25.96 23.91
C LEU A 282 3.44 -27.31 23.53
N ASP A 283 4.62 -27.30 22.92
CA ASP A 283 5.38 -28.51 22.63
C ASP A 283 5.91 -29.13 23.93
N GLY A 284 5.41 -30.32 24.28
CA GLY A 284 5.81 -31.09 25.46
C GLY A 284 7.00 -32.01 25.20
N SER A 285 7.76 -31.81 24.13
CA SER A 285 8.85 -32.71 23.76
C SER A 285 10.10 -32.57 24.62
N GLU A 286 10.89 -33.64 24.70
CA GLU A 286 12.21 -33.69 25.36
C GLU A 286 13.12 -32.55 24.88
N ARG A 287 13.06 -32.21 23.59
CA ARG A 287 13.87 -31.15 22.96
C ARG A 287 13.64 -29.77 23.59
N LEU A 288 12.39 -29.46 23.93
CA LEU A 288 12.07 -28.21 24.61
C LEU A 288 12.64 -28.20 26.03
N GLY A 289 12.47 -29.31 26.76
CA GLY A 289 13.03 -29.52 28.09
C GLY A 289 12.24 -28.87 29.24
N MET A 290 12.34 -29.48 30.43
CA MET A 290 11.57 -29.10 31.62
C MET A 290 11.81 -27.65 32.11
N ARG A 291 13.02 -27.10 31.93
CA ARG A 291 13.31 -25.71 32.35
C ARG A 291 12.54 -24.69 31.51
N ASN A 292 12.57 -24.88 30.20
CA ASN A 292 11.83 -24.06 29.24
C ASN A 292 10.31 -24.19 29.44
N PHE A 293 9.84 -25.40 29.73
CA PHE A 293 8.45 -25.64 30.12
C PHE A 293 8.00 -24.79 31.31
N GLN A 294 8.84 -24.61 32.34
CA GLN A 294 8.54 -23.72 33.47
C GLN A 294 8.42 -22.25 33.03
N HIS A 295 9.29 -21.77 32.15
CA HIS A 295 9.21 -20.41 31.62
C HIS A 295 7.93 -20.16 30.81
N VAL A 296 7.46 -21.15 30.05
CA VAL A 296 6.18 -21.04 29.34
C VAL A 296 5.00 -20.94 30.29
N ARG A 297 5.00 -21.69 31.40
CA ARG A 297 3.95 -21.58 32.44
C ARG A 297 3.86 -20.17 33.01
N GLU A 298 5.01 -19.58 33.33
CA GLU A 298 5.10 -18.20 33.80
C GLU A 298 4.63 -17.20 32.73
N PHE A 299 5.03 -17.42 31.47
CA PHE A 299 4.62 -16.59 30.34
C PHE A 299 3.10 -16.61 30.14
N VAL A 300 2.47 -17.79 30.06
CA VAL A 300 1.01 -17.90 29.90
C VAL A 300 0.26 -17.26 31.08
N SER A 301 0.78 -17.41 32.31
CA SER A 301 0.23 -16.72 33.48
C SER A 301 0.31 -15.19 33.33
N LYS A 302 1.46 -14.66 32.91
CA LYS A 302 1.65 -13.22 32.67
C LYS A 302 0.74 -12.70 31.56
N VAL A 303 0.56 -13.47 30.48
CA VAL A 303 -0.39 -13.13 29.40
C VAL A 303 -1.81 -13.05 29.94
N ALA A 304 -2.26 -14.04 30.73
CA ALA A 304 -3.57 -14.01 31.35
C ALA A 304 -3.77 -12.81 32.30
N ASP A 305 -2.69 -12.35 32.95
CA ASP A 305 -2.70 -11.15 33.80
C ASP A 305 -2.81 -9.85 33.01
N ARG A 306 -2.06 -9.74 31.91
CA ARG A 306 -2.03 -8.56 31.04
C ARG A 306 -3.28 -8.42 30.19
N LEU A 307 -3.84 -9.53 29.72
CA LEU A 307 -5.04 -9.53 28.90
C LEU A 307 -6.27 -9.16 29.73
N GLY A 308 -7.09 -8.25 29.19
CA GLY A 308 -8.43 -8.05 29.70
C GLY A 308 -9.27 -9.29 29.39
N LEU A 309 -9.51 -10.14 30.39
CA LEU A 309 -10.32 -11.35 30.23
C LEU A 309 -11.82 -11.04 30.15
N ALA A 310 -12.52 -11.84 29.35
CA ALA A 310 -13.97 -11.75 29.18
C ALA A 310 -14.72 -11.85 30.52
N ARG A 311 -15.89 -11.21 30.61
CA ARG A 311 -16.75 -11.28 31.81
C ARG A 311 -17.61 -12.53 31.85
N GLY A 312 -17.66 -13.28 30.76
CA GLY A 312 -18.51 -14.45 30.59
C GLY A 312 -18.33 -15.09 29.22
N ARG A 313 -18.96 -16.25 29.02
CA ARG A 313 -18.86 -17.04 27.77
C ARG A 313 -19.48 -16.33 26.55
N THR A 314 -20.36 -15.36 26.76
CA THR A 314 -21.08 -14.62 25.71
C THR A 314 -20.59 -13.18 25.53
N ASP A 315 -19.53 -12.79 26.25
CA ASP A 315 -18.94 -11.45 26.16
C ASP A 315 -18.42 -11.21 24.74
N ARG A 316 -18.88 -10.13 24.09
CA ARG A 316 -18.50 -9.76 22.72
C ARG A 316 -17.20 -8.96 22.66
N MET A 317 -16.55 -8.78 23.81
CA MET A 317 -15.29 -8.08 23.96
C MET A 317 -14.32 -9.00 24.73
N ARG A 318 -13.04 -8.63 24.80
CA ARG A 318 -12.07 -9.24 25.72
C ARG A 318 -11.64 -10.67 25.35
N ALA A 319 -10.54 -11.11 25.95
CA ALA A 319 -9.91 -12.38 25.61
C ALA A 319 -10.44 -13.56 26.44
N ARG A 320 -10.39 -14.77 25.88
CA ARG A 320 -10.43 -16.05 26.59
C ARG A 320 -9.18 -16.85 26.23
N LEU A 321 -8.72 -17.69 27.13
CA LEU A 321 -7.50 -18.48 26.94
C LEU A 321 -7.79 -19.98 27.06
N ALA A 322 -7.06 -20.78 26.29
CA ALA A 322 -6.87 -22.20 26.49
C ALA A 322 -5.38 -22.55 26.40
N LEU A 323 -4.96 -23.62 27.06
CA LEU A 323 -3.60 -24.15 26.98
C LEU A 323 -3.64 -25.66 26.80
N LEU A 324 -3.06 -26.12 25.70
CA LEU A 324 -2.87 -27.52 25.35
C LEU A 324 -1.37 -27.80 25.26
N GLU A 325 -0.88 -28.76 26.01
CA GLU A 325 0.44 -29.34 25.80
C GLU A 325 0.32 -30.56 24.88
N PHE A 326 1.19 -30.68 23.89
CA PHE A 326 1.17 -31.79 22.94
C PHE A 326 2.50 -32.54 22.90
N GLY A 327 2.41 -33.86 22.82
CA GLY A 327 3.53 -34.77 22.60
C GLY A 327 3.37 -35.50 21.26
N LYS A 328 3.42 -36.83 21.31
CA LYS A 328 3.20 -37.71 20.15
C LYS A 328 1.75 -37.68 19.67
N GLU A 329 1.47 -38.35 18.57
CA GLU A 329 0.20 -38.30 17.81
C GLU A 329 -1.09 -38.41 18.65
N ASP A 330 -1.10 -39.22 19.71
CA ASP A 330 -2.25 -39.46 20.58
C ASP A 330 -2.07 -38.93 22.02
N GLU A 331 -1.00 -38.19 22.28
CA GLU A 331 -0.62 -37.72 23.62
C GLU A 331 -0.74 -36.20 23.71
N HIS A 332 -1.85 -35.75 24.28
CA HIS A 332 -2.12 -34.33 24.50
C HIS A 332 -2.68 -34.12 25.91
N SER A 333 -2.19 -33.09 26.60
CA SER A 333 -2.61 -32.72 27.95
C SER A 333 -3.25 -31.33 27.93
N LEU A 334 -4.57 -31.27 28.14
CA LEU A 334 -5.29 -30.01 28.23
C LEU A 334 -5.16 -29.44 29.64
N ALA A 335 -4.39 -28.36 29.79
CA ALA A 335 -4.23 -27.68 31.08
C ALA A 335 -5.55 -27.04 31.54
N PHE A 336 -6.21 -26.33 30.62
CA PHE A 336 -7.53 -25.75 30.80
C PHE A 336 -8.20 -25.46 29.44
N PRO A 337 -9.53 -25.66 29.31
CA PRO A 337 -10.27 -25.32 28.11
C PRO A 337 -10.45 -23.80 27.97
N LEU A 338 -11.03 -23.35 26.85
CA LEU A 338 -11.32 -21.92 26.61
C LEU A 338 -12.13 -21.31 27.77
N THR A 339 -11.46 -20.50 28.56
CA THR A 339 -12.00 -19.91 29.79
C THR A 339 -11.58 -18.45 29.96
N HIS A 340 -12.32 -17.76 30.82
CA HIS A 340 -12.01 -16.41 31.31
C HIS A 340 -11.80 -16.41 32.83
N ASP A 341 -11.97 -17.57 33.47
CA ASP A 341 -11.84 -17.73 34.90
C ASP A 341 -10.35 -17.84 35.26
N ARG A 342 -9.87 -16.81 35.98
CA ARG A 342 -8.48 -16.74 36.44
C ARG A 342 -8.11 -17.90 37.35
N ALA A 343 -9.02 -18.36 38.20
CA ALA A 343 -8.75 -19.48 39.10
C ALA A 343 -8.50 -20.76 38.30
N LEU A 344 -9.31 -21.04 37.28
CA LEU A 344 -9.12 -22.20 36.40
C LEU A 344 -7.83 -22.11 35.60
N ILE A 345 -7.45 -20.92 35.14
CA ILE A 345 -6.17 -20.72 34.42
C ILE A 345 -5.00 -21.00 35.36
N THR A 346 -4.94 -20.35 36.52
CA THR A 346 -3.84 -20.53 37.49
C THR A 346 -3.75 -21.98 37.96
N GLU A 347 -4.88 -22.62 38.26
CA GLU A 347 -4.91 -24.01 38.73
C GLU A 347 -4.53 -25.00 37.61
N GLY A 348 -4.98 -24.75 36.38
CA GLY A 348 -4.61 -25.55 35.20
C GLY A 348 -3.11 -25.45 34.90
N ILE A 349 -2.53 -24.25 34.92
CA ILE A 349 -1.08 -24.04 34.79
C ILE A 349 -0.33 -24.73 35.94
N ALA A 350 -0.84 -24.66 37.17
CA ALA A 350 -0.21 -25.27 38.34
C ALA A 350 -0.14 -26.81 38.24
N ARG A 351 -1.20 -27.44 37.70
CA ARG A 351 -1.32 -28.89 37.59
C ARG A 351 -0.75 -29.50 36.33
N LEU A 352 -0.46 -28.69 35.30
CA LEU A 352 0.11 -29.19 34.05
C LEU A 352 1.48 -29.85 34.29
N SER A 353 1.59 -31.12 33.91
CA SER A 353 2.80 -31.94 34.01
C SER A 353 3.47 -32.05 32.65
N TYR A 354 4.77 -31.75 32.61
CA TYR A 354 5.59 -31.89 31.41
C TYR A 354 5.54 -33.33 30.86
N LEU A 355 5.23 -33.47 29.57
CA LEU A 355 5.03 -34.76 28.91
C LEU A 355 6.32 -35.56 28.70
N ASP A 356 7.44 -34.90 28.43
CA ASP A 356 8.73 -35.55 28.11
C ASP A 356 8.60 -36.57 26.94
N SER A 357 7.94 -36.13 25.86
CA SER A 357 7.54 -36.97 24.72
C SER A 357 8.29 -36.61 23.42
N SER A 358 7.97 -37.27 22.30
CA SER A 358 8.24 -36.75 20.95
C SER A 358 7.26 -35.63 20.57
N SER A 359 7.53 -34.87 19.51
CA SER A 359 6.68 -33.76 19.01
C SER A 359 5.86 -34.17 17.77
N SER A 360 4.55 -33.91 17.80
CA SER A 360 3.62 -34.15 16.68
C SER A 360 2.57 -33.03 16.59
N VAL A 361 2.94 -31.93 15.94
CA VAL A 361 2.12 -30.71 15.87
C VAL A 361 0.85 -30.86 15.02
N GLY A 362 0.89 -31.66 13.93
CA GLY A 362 -0.25 -31.85 13.04
C GLY A 362 -1.47 -32.45 13.76
N PRO A 363 -1.33 -33.62 14.42
CA PRO A 363 -2.37 -34.20 15.26
C PRO A 363 -2.86 -33.26 16.37
N ALA A 364 -1.95 -32.53 17.01
CA ALA A 364 -2.29 -31.56 18.06
C ALA A 364 -3.21 -30.44 17.57
N ILE A 365 -2.97 -29.90 16.36
CA ILE A 365 -3.82 -28.89 15.71
C ILE A 365 -5.22 -29.46 15.48
N ILE A 366 -5.32 -30.66 14.91
CA ILE A 366 -6.61 -31.32 14.65
C ILE A 366 -7.35 -31.56 15.96
N HIS A 367 -6.64 -31.98 17.01
CA HIS A 367 -7.19 -32.15 18.35
C HIS A 367 -7.73 -30.84 18.93
N ALA A 368 -6.97 -29.74 18.83
CA ALA A 368 -7.38 -28.42 19.31
C ALA A 368 -8.64 -27.92 18.58
N ILE A 369 -8.70 -28.07 17.25
CA ILE A 369 -9.87 -27.66 16.45
C ILE A 369 -11.12 -28.46 16.86
N ASN A 370 -10.97 -29.77 17.06
CA ASN A 370 -12.12 -30.63 17.37
C ASN A 370 -12.61 -30.50 18.82
N ASN A 371 -11.69 -30.37 19.79
CA ASN A 371 -12.02 -30.46 21.23
C ASN A 371 -11.99 -29.11 21.96
N ILE A 372 -11.17 -28.16 21.54
CA ILE A 372 -11.07 -26.83 22.17
C ILE A 372 -12.01 -25.84 21.46
N LEU A 373 -11.98 -25.79 20.12
CA LEU A 373 -12.86 -24.89 19.37
C LEU A 373 -14.27 -25.46 19.21
N GLY A 374 -14.38 -26.77 18.96
CA GLY A 374 -15.64 -27.47 18.70
C GLY A 374 -16.25 -27.13 17.33
N LYS A 375 -17.13 -28.00 16.82
CA LYS A 375 -17.81 -27.84 15.52
C LYS A 375 -19.34 -27.82 15.66
N GLY A 376 -20.02 -27.11 14.76
CA GLY A 376 -21.49 -27.06 14.69
C GLY A 376 -22.15 -26.65 16.02
N ASN A 377 -23.09 -27.46 16.51
CA ASN A 377 -23.82 -27.22 17.76
C ASN A 377 -22.95 -27.37 19.03
N ALA A 378 -21.74 -27.93 18.91
CA ALA A 378 -20.78 -28.08 20.01
C ALA A 378 -19.68 -27.00 20.02
N ARG A 379 -19.81 -25.95 19.17
CA ARG A 379 -18.85 -24.84 19.08
C ARG A 379 -18.67 -24.15 20.43
N GLN A 380 -17.43 -24.13 20.91
CA GLN A 380 -17.02 -23.49 22.17
C GLN A 380 -16.51 -22.05 21.95
N THR A 381 -16.12 -21.72 20.72
CA THR A 381 -15.69 -20.35 20.36
C THR A 381 -16.85 -19.37 20.32
N ARG A 382 -16.56 -18.12 20.63
CA ARG A 382 -17.54 -17.03 20.60
C ARG A 382 -17.87 -16.66 19.16
N ARG A 383 -19.09 -16.18 18.94
CA ARG A 383 -19.51 -15.66 17.63
C ARG A 383 -18.72 -14.39 17.33
N PHE A 384 -18.15 -14.30 16.12
CA PHE A 384 -17.29 -13.20 15.68
C PHE A 384 -15.99 -13.04 16.49
N ALA A 385 -15.61 -14.04 17.30
CA ALA A 385 -14.30 -14.02 17.92
C ALA A 385 -13.22 -14.37 16.91
N GLU A 386 -12.13 -13.61 16.94
CA GLU A 386 -10.90 -14.03 16.31
C GLU A 386 -10.34 -15.22 17.08
N ILE A 387 -9.97 -16.26 16.34
CA ILE A 387 -9.38 -17.47 16.90
C ILE A 387 -7.89 -17.39 16.63
N SER A 388 -7.09 -17.29 17.69
CA SER A 388 -5.63 -17.16 17.55
C SER A 388 -4.93 -18.36 18.19
N PHE A 389 -4.13 -19.07 17.41
CA PHE A 389 -3.29 -20.18 17.86
C PHE A 389 -1.87 -19.69 18.06
N VAL A 390 -1.35 -19.88 19.27
CA VAL A 390 0.03 -19.57 19.62
C VAL A 390 0.80 -20.86 19.82
N PHE A 391 1.64 -21.21 18.86
CA PHE A 391 2.52 -22.37 18.92
C PHE A 391 3.79 -22.00 19.68
N ILE A 392 4.21 -22.85 20.61
CA ILE A 392 5.50 -22.73 21.28
C ILE A 392 6.27 -24.02 21.01
N THR A 393 7.11 -24.03 19.98
CA THR A 393 7.79 -25.21 19.42
C THR A 393 9.05 -24.81 18.66
N ASP A 394 10.06 -25.67 18.60
CA ASP A 394 11.24 -25.51 17.74
C ASP A 394 10.98 -25.95 16.27
N GLY A 395 9.79 -26.48 15.99
CA GLY A 395 9.37 -26.92 14.66
C GLY A 395 9.87 -28.32 14.28
N ILE A 396 10.66 -28.97 15.13
CA ILE A 396 11.19 -30.31 14.84
C ILE A 396 10.15 -31.36 15.30
N THR A 397 9.29 -31.73 14.37
CA THR A 397 8.08 -32.54 14.60
C THR A 397 7.86 -33.57 13.50
N ASP A 398 7.06 -34.62 13.77
CA ASP A 398 6.50 -35.43 12.68
C ASP A 398 5.58 -34.55 11.80
N SER A 399 5.88 -34.48 10.51
CA SER A 399 5.23 -33.61 9.54
C SER A 399 4.23 -34.33 8.62
N LYS A 400 3.99 -35.63 8.80
CA LYS A 400 3.10 -36.43 7.91
C LYS A 400 1.70 -35.85 7.72
N VAL A 401 1.13 -35.24 8.77
CA VAL A 401 -0.25 -34.69 8.80
C VAL A 401 -0.24 -33.16 8.85
N LEU A 402 0.92 -32.52 8.68
CA LEU A 402 1.05 -31.07 8.85
C LEU A 402 0.24 -30.29 7.81
N GLU A 403 0.26 -30.69 6.53
CA GLU A 403 -0.47 -30.01 5.47
C GLU A 403 -1.99 -30.06 5.67
N GLU A 404 -2.51 -31.22 6.10
CA GLU A 404 -3.93 -31.37 6.45
C GLU A 404 -4.30 -30.47 7.63
N ALA A 405 -3.44 -30.43 8.66
CA ALA A 405 -3.63 -29.58 9.82
C ALA A 405 -3.64 -28.08 9.47
N VAL A 406 -2.72 -27.62 8.61
CA VAL A 406 -2.70 -26.24 8.10
C VAL A 406 -3.96 -25.93 7.30
N GLY A 407 -4.41 -26.86 6.45
CA GLY A 407 -5.70 -26.76 5.76
C GLY A 407 -6.88 -26.61 6.72
N ALA A 408 -6.90 -27.39 7.80
CA ALA A 408 -7.92 -27.33 8.83
C ALA A 408 -7.90 -25.98 9.59
N MET A 409 -6.73 -25.42 9.87
CA MET A 409 -6.60 -24.09 10.47
C MET A 409 -7.16 -23.00 9.55
N ARG A 410 -6.84 -23.04 8.24
CA ARG A 410 -7.40 -22.12 7.25
C ARG A 410 -8.93 -22.21 7.20
N GLY A 411 -9.47 -23.43 7.14
CA GLY A 411 -10.92 -23.66 7.14
C GLY A 411 -11.62 -23.19 8.42
N ALA A 412 -10.91 -23.17 9.55
CA ALA A 412 -11.39 -22.64 10.82
C ALA A 412 -11.13 -21.13 11.01
N GLN A 413 -10.52 -20.46 10.01
CA GLN A 413 -10.15 -19.04 10.06
C GLN A 413 -9.27 -18.69 11.27
N VAL A 414 -8.32 -19.56 11.57
CA VAL A 414 -7.37 -19.39 12.68
C VAL A 414 -6.25 -18.45 12.25
N VAL A 415 -5.99 -17.43 13.07
CA VAL A 415 -4.76 -16.62 13.01
C VAL A 415 -3.68 -17.36 13.79
N THR A 416 -2.46 -17.38 13.29
CA THR A 416 -1.38 -18.18 13.91
C THR A 416 -0.25 -17.27 14.37
N THR A 417 0.43 -17.68 15.44
CA THR A 417 1.65 -17.05 15.95
C THR A 417 2.57 -18.16 16.43
N VAL A 418 3.85 -18.09 16.08
CA VAL A 418 4.80 -19.14 16.38
C VAL A 418 5.93 -18.56 17.21
N ILE A 419 6.12 -19.06 18.42
CA ILE A 419 7.23 -18.73 19.31
C ILE A 419 8.24 -19.87 19.21
N ALA A 420 9.37 -19.60 18.58
CA ALA A 420 10.40 -20.59 18.28
C ALA A 420 11.65 -20.35 19.13
N PRO A 421 11.97 -21.25 20.08
CA PRO A 421 13.13 -21.10 20.93
C PRO A 421 14.40 -21.73 20.36
N GLY A 422 15.54 -21.11 20.66
CA GLY A 422 16.86 -21.58 20.27
C GLY A 422 17.21 -21.23 18.81
N ASN A 423 18.33 -21.80 18.35
CA ASN A 423 18.87 -21.55 17.01
C ASN A 423 18.70 -22.77 16.07
N ASP A 424 18.34 -23.94 16.61
CA ASP A 424 18.16 -25.19 15.87
C ASP A 424 16.67 -25.44 15.67
N VAL A 425 16.10 -24.77 14.65
CA VAL A 425 14.67 -24.79 14.35
C VAL A 425 14.41 -25.24 12.93
N ASP A 426 13.28 -25.91 12.71
CA ASP A 426 12.83 -26.27 11.35
C ASP A 426 12.05 -25.11 10.73
N GLN A 427 12.74 -24.25 9.99
CA GLN A 427 12.15 -23.06 9.38
C GLN A 427 11.00 -23.38 8.41
N GLU A 428 11.02 -24.53 7.74
CA GLU A 428 9.95 -24.92 6.81
C GLU A 428 8.66 -25.19 7.59
N VAL A 429 8.76 -25.97 8.67
CA VAL A 429 7.61 -26.24 9.55
C VAL A 429 7.10 -24.97 10.20
N LEU A 430 7.97 -24.11 10.74
CA LEU A 430 7.55 -22.85 11.36
C LEU A 430 6.82 -21.94 10.36
N THR A 431 7.32 -21.86 9.12
CA THR A 431 6.69 -21.06 8.05
C THR A 431 5.31 -21.61 7.68
N LYS A 432 5.14 -22.94 7.64
CA LYS A 432 3.83 -23.57 7.41
C LYS A 432 2.86 -23.31 8.56
N LEU A 433 3.33 -23.42 9.80
CA LEU A 433 2.52 -23.13 11.00
C LEU A 433 2.09 -21.67 11.05
N ALA A 434 2.96 -20.76 10.65
CA ALA A 434 2.68 -19.33 10.53
C ALA A 434 1.89 -18.94 9.26
N MET A 435 1.40 -19.92 8.49
CA MET A 435 0.66 -19.71 7.25
C MET A 435 1.39 -18.81 6.22
N ASN A 436 2.71 -18.94 6.11
CA ASN A 436 3.63 -18.15 5.29
C ASN A 436 3.83 -16.68 5.74
N ASP A 437 3.30 -16.28 6.89
CA ASP A 437 3.59 -14.97 7.48
C ASP A 437 4.87 -15.05 8.33
N GLN A 438 5.96 -14.44 7.87
CA GLN A 438 7.24 -14.44 8.59
C GLN A 438 7.20 -13.54 9.84
N GLU A 439 6.33 -12.53 9.89
CA GLU A 439 6.22 -11.62 11.02
C GLU A 439 5.52 -12.28 12.21
N ALA A 440 4.68 -13.28 11.94
CA ALA A 440 4.06 -14.13 12.96
C ALA A 440 5.04 -15.07 13.68
N ILE A 441 6.32 -15.12 13.29
CA ILE A 441 7.35 -16.00 13.87
C ILE A 441 8.28 -15.23 14.82
N PHE A 442 8.10 -15.47 16.11
CA PHE A 442 8.88 -14.91 17.20
C PHE A 442 10.04 -15.83 17.56
N LYS A 443 11.22 -15.57 16.98
CA LYS A 443 12.44 -16.29 17.33
C LYS A 443 13.02 -15.77 18.65
N VAL A 444 13.24 -16.66 19.61
CA VAL A 444 13.82 -16.34 20.92
C VAL A 444 15.05 -17.18 21.18
N LYS A 445 16.09 -16.60 21.77
CA LYS A 445 17.31 -17.37 22.09
C LYS A 445 17.06 -18.33 23.25
N ASP A 446 16.32 -17.88 24.26
CA ASP A 446 15.94 -18.64 25.44
C ASP A 446 14.49 -18.31 25.82
N LEU A 447 13.71 -19.29 26.30
CA LEU A 447 12.32 -19.05 26.69
C LEU A 447 12.18 -18.22 27.97
N SER A 448 13.25 -18.06 28.75
CA SER A 448 13.31 -17.08 29.83
C SER A 448 13.15 -15.64 29.34
N ASP A 449 13.52 -15.34 28.08
CA ASP A 449 13.34 -14.03 27.44
C ASP A 449 11.87 -13.71 27.13
N LEU A 450 10.97 -14.71 27.13
CA LEU A 450 9.52 -14.48 26.98
C LEU A 450 8.94 -13.59 28.07
N SER A 451 9.63 -13.53 29.19
CA SER A 451 9.23 -12.77 30.37
C SER A 451 9.80 -11.34 30.40
N TRP A 452 10.70 -11.00 29.46
CA TRP A 452 11.28 -9.67 29.31
C TRP A 452 10.27 -8.70 28.68
N SER A 453 10.20 -7.48 29.22
CA SER A 453 9.18 -6.48 28.86
C SER A 453 9.08 -6.22 27.36
N GLY A 454 10.21 -6.03 26.66
CA GLY A 454 10.20 -5.70 25.23
C GLY A 454 9.59 -6.78 24.33
N LEU A 455 9.90 -8.05 24.57
CA LEU A 455 9.35 -9.15 23.76
C LEU A 455 7.92 -9.47 24.16
N PHE A 456 7.63 -9.44 25.47
CA PHE A 456 6.29 -9.64 26.00
C PHE A 456 5.31 -8.57 25.48
N ASP A 457 5.70 -7.30 25.50
CA ASP A 457 4.87 -6.20 25.01
C ASP A 457 4.64 -6.32 23.50
N ARG A 458 5.67 -6.67 22.71
CA ARG A 458 5.54 -6.94 21.27
C ARG A 458 4.61 -8.12 20.98
N PHE A 459 4.68 -9.20 21.76
CA PHE A 459 3.76 -10.33 21.65
C PHE A 459 2.33 -9.91 21.96
N ILE A 460 2.10 -9.17 23.04
CA ILE A 460 0.77 -8.70 23.42
C ILE A 460 0.20 -7.81 22.32
N GLN A 461 1.01 -6.91 21.77
CA GLN A 461 0.61 -6.03 20.68
C GLN A 461 0.27 -6.80 19.39
N TRP A 462 1.05 -7.83 19.04
CA TRP A 462 0.77 -8.68 17.89
C TRP A 462 -0.56 -9.43 18.04
N VAL A 463 -0.87 -9.91 19.24
CA VAL A 463 -2.09 -10.68 19.50
C VAL A 463 -3.34 -9.79 19.66
N CYS A 464 -3.22 -8.49 19.98
CA CYS A 464 -4.34 -7.71 20.56
C CYS A 464 -4.91 -6.51 19.81
#